data_AF-A0A914PPU6-F1
#
_entry.id   AF-A0A914PPU6-F1
#
_cell.length_a   1.000
_cell.length_b   1.000
_cell.length_c   1.000
_cell.angle_alpha   90.00
_cell.angle_beta   90.00
_cell.angle_gamma   90.00
#
_symmetry.space_group_name_H-M   'P 1'
#
loop_
_entity.id
_entity.type
_entity.pdbx_description
1 polymer ?
#
loop_
_entity_poly.entity_id
_entity_poly.type
_entity_poly.pdbx_seq_one_letter_code
_entity_poly.pdbx_strand_id
1 'polypeptide(L)'
;MDKIFNGVGDERKVFLPLAEDFPEEECTWLTIGIGGSKTAEEKFHKIYPKCKIYGAEPGNAGKFADVGTLISNGVGIEDGEIELSVFENKKYTVVKRKVISLTNLLDNYPHSRTLHYLTIDIEGYEHIILAELVGSGKFAKDG
;
A
#
# COMPACT_ATOMS: atom_id res chain seq x y z
N MET A 1 3.35 -17.46 -4.27
CA MET A 1 2.54 -18.01 -3.16
C MET A 1 2.18 -16.83 -2.29
N ASP A 2 0.96 -16.31 -2.43
CA ASP A 2 0.54 -15.09 -1.74
C ASP A 2 0.41 -15.38 -0.25
N LYS A 3 1.13 -14.63 0.58
CA LYS A 3 1.06 -14.77 2.05
C LYS A 3 0.15 -13.67 2.58
N ILE A 4 -0.88 -14.05 3.32
CA ILE A 4 -1.67 -13.09 4.11
C ILE A 4 -0.93 -12.83 5.42
N PHE A 5 -0.61 -11.57 5.69
CA PHE A 5 -0.01 -11.14 6.94
C PHE A 5 -1.08 -10.50 7.82
N ASN A 6 -1.19 -11.00 9.05
CA ASN A 6 -2.10 -10.44 10.04
C ASN A 6 -1.39 -9.33 10.82
N GLY A 7 -2.00 -8.14 10.83
CA GLY A 7 -1.61 -7.01 11.66
C GLY A 7 -1.87 -7.25 13.15
N VAL A 8 -1.89 -6.18 13.96
CA VAL A 8 -2.46 -6.24 15.33
C VAL A 8 -3.84 -5.59 15.26
N GLY A 9 -4.90 -6.34 15.56
CA GLY A 9 -6.30 -5.97 15.28
C GLY A 9 -6.89 -6.82 14.16
N ASP A 10 -8.02 -6.38 13.58
CA ASP A 10 -8.64 -7.02 12.39
C ASP A 10 -7.93 -6.67 11.07
N GLU A 11 -6.89 -5.82 11.09
CA GLU A 11 -6.13 -5.37 9.92
C GLU A 11 -5.45 -6.56 9.21
N ARG A 12 -5.92 -6.86 7.99
CA ARG A 12 -5.40 -7.94 7.15
C ARG A 12 -4.74 -7.34 5.93
N LYS A 13 -3.45 -7.65 5.72
CA LYS A 13 -2.75 -7.24 4.51
C LYS A 13 -2.35 -8.45 3.69
N VAL A 14 -2.55 -8.36 2.38
CA VAL A 14 -1.93 -9.28 1.43
C VAL A 14 -0.52 -8.80 1.17
N PHE A 15 0.45 -9.70 1.30
CA PHE A 15 1.84 -9.45 0.95
C PHE A 15 2.17 -10.12 -0.38
N LEU A 16 2.66 -9.31 -1.31
CA LEU A 16 3.04 -9.69 -2.65
C LEU A 16 4.56 -9.47 -2.80
N PRO A 17 5.37 -10.54 -2.81
CA PRO A 17 6.74 -10.46 -3.26
C PRO A 17 6.73 -10.32 -4.79
N LEU A 18 7.17 -9.17 -5.28
CA LEU A 18 7.15 -8.84 -6.71
C LEU A 18 8.48 -9.12 -7.41
N ALA A 19 9.57 -9.18 -6.65
CA ALA A 19 10.88 -9.54 -7.14
C ALA A 19 11.57 -10.53 -6.18
N GLU A 20 12.43 -11.37 -6.75
CA GLU A 20 13.31 -12.29 -6.03
C GLU A 20 14.77 -11.90 -6.30
N ASP A 21 15.70 -12.31 -5.42
CA ASP A 21 17.15 -12.20 -5.62
C ASP A 21 17.70 -10.78 -5.92
N PHE A 22 17.29 -9.78 -5.15
CA PHE A 22 17.80 -8.41 -5.22
C PHE A 22 18.71 -8.06 -4.02
N PRO A 23 19.68 -7.13 -4.17
CA PRO A 23 20.45 -6.62 -3.03
C PRO A 23 19.53 -5.91 -2.04
N GLU A 24 19.65 -6.20 -0.73
CA GLU A 24 18.79 -5.60 0.29
C GLU A 24 18.81 -4.06 0.29
N GLU A 25 19.92 -3.44 -0.12
CA GLU A 25 20.10 -1.98 -0.21
C GLU A 25 19.24 -1.34 -1.32
N GLU A 26 18.84 -2.13 -2.32
CA GLU A 26 17.98 -1.71 -3.43
C GLU A 26 16.50 -1.95 -3.11
N CYS A 27 16.21 -2.59 -1.99
CA CYS A 27 14.86 -2.96 -1.63
C CYS A 27 13.93 -1.75 -1.53
N THR A 28 12.77 -1.89 -2.14
CA THR A 28 11.67 -0.92 -2.12
C THR A 28 10.39 -1.65 -1.78
N TRP A 29 9.64 -1.07 -0.85
CA TRP A 29 8.38 -1.61 -0.40
C TRP A 29 7.30 -0.53 -0.44
N LEU A 30 6.20 -0.84 -1.12
CA LEU A 30 4.97 -0.05 -1.09
C LEU A 30 3.94 -0.72 -0.18
N THR A 31 3.37 0.04 0.77
CA THR A 31 2.16 -0.34 1.50
C THR A 31 0.99 0.55 1.07
N ILE A 32 -0.17 -0.05 0.80
CA ILE A 32 -1.40 0.65 0.41
C ILE A 32 -2.46 0.39 1.48
N GLY A 33 -3.10 1.46 1.93
CA GLY A 33 -4.07 1.42 3.03
C GLY A 33 -3.33 1.19 4.34
N ILE A 34 -2.70 2.23 4.88
CA ILE A 34 -2.00 2.14 6.18
C ILE A 34 -3.03 2.13 7.31
N GLY A 35 -4.13 2.83 7.13
CA GLY A 35 -5.13 3.03 8.16
C GLY A 35 -4.58 3.88 9.32
N GLY A 36 -5.17 3.69 10.50
CA GLY A 36 -4.82 4.48 11.70
C GLY A 36 -3.59 3.96 12.48
N SER A 37 -2.97 2.86 12.04
CA SER A 37 -1.89 2.17 12.76
C SER A 37 -0.79 1.75 11.79
N LYS A 38 0.47 1.95 12.18
CA LYS A 38 1.66 1.52 11.41
C LYS A 38 2.22 0.16 11.87
N THR A 39 1.45 -0.59 12.66
CA THR A 39 1.99 -1.76 13.37
C THR A 39 2.41 -2.87 12.42
N ALA A 40 1.68 -3.08 11.32
CA ALA A 40 2.08 -3.99 10.27
C ALA A 40 3.43 -3.55 9.67
N GLU A 41 3.57 -2.26 9.41
CA GLU A 41 4.78 -1.70 8.82
C GLU A 41 6.00 -1.69 9.72
N GLU A 42 5.82 -1.49 11.02
CA GLU A 42 6.90 -1.68 11.98
C GLU A 42 7.40 -3.14 12.03
N LYS A 43 6.50 -4.13 11.90
CA LYS A 43 6.91 -5.54 11.88
C LYS A 43 7.72 -5.85 10.63
N PHE A 44 7.27 -5.38 9.47
CA PHE A 44 8.00 -5.59 8.22
C PHE A 44 9.33 -4.83 8.19
N HIS A 45 9.39 -3.59 8.68
CA HIS A 45 10.64 -2.84 8.78
C HIS A 45 11.66 -3.57 9.66
N LYS A 46 11.22 -4.25 10.72
CA LYS A 46 12.12 -5.10 11.54
C LYS A 46 12.66 -6.31 10.79
N ILE A 47 11.88 -6.89 9.88
CA ILE A 47 12.28 -8.06 9.08
C ILE A 47 13.18 -7.61 7.92
N TYR A 48 12.87 -6.49 7.30
CA TYR A 48 13.58 -5.94 6.15
C TYR A 48 14.07 -4.50 6.41
N PRO A 49 15.07 -4.32 7.29
CA PRO A 49 15.46 -3.00 7.81
C PRO A 49 16.08 -2.06 6.77
N LYS A 50 16.51 -2.59 5.62
CA LYS A 50 17.14 -1.82 4.55
C LYS A 50 16.16 -1.41 3.45
N CYS A 51 14.94 -1.93 3.46
CA CYS A 51 13.94 -1.54 2.47
C CYS A 51 13.51 -0.09 2.67
N LYS A 52 13.51 0.67 1.57
CA LYS A 52 12.85 1.97 1.52
C LYS A 52 11.35 1.76 1.49
N ILE A 53 10.66 2.21 2.54
CA ILE A 53 9.23 2.03 2.71
C ILE A 53 8.49 3.27 2.23
N TYR A 54 7.52 3.08 1.35
CA TYR A 54 6.57 4.08 0.89
C TYR A 54 5.18 3.63 1.31
N GLY A 55 4.39 4.54 1.86
CA GLY A 55 3.04 4.24 2.31
C GLY A 55 2.02 5.16 1.68
N ALA A 56 0.97 4.61 1.09
CA ALA A 56 -0.12 5.36 0.48
C ALA A 56 -1.37 5.32 1.36
N GLU A 57 -1.82 6.49 1.81
CA GLU A 57 -2.98 6.66 2.68
C GLU A 57 -3.64 8.02 2.41
N PRO A 58 -4.94 8.09 2.07
CA PRO A 58 -5.65 9.35 1.83
C PRO A 58 -5.86 10.18 3.12
N GLY A 59 -5.72 9.57 4.29
CA GLY A 59 -5.90 10.20 5.60
C GLY A 59 -4.62 10.35 6.43
N ASN A 60 -4.81 10.50 7.74
CA ASN A 60 -3.71 10.56 8.69
C ASN A 60 -3.22 9.13 9.01
N ALA A 61 -2.03 8.78 8.54
CA ALA A 61 -1.37 7.50 8.81
C ALA A 61 -0.63 7.47 10.18
N GLY A 62 -1.01 8.34 11.13
CA GLY A 62 -0.34 8.48 12.42
C GLY A 62 1.13 8.88 12.27
N LYS A 63 2.03 8.16 12.94
CA LYS A 63 3.49 8.39 12.89
C LYS A 63 4.19 7.53 11.83
N PHE A 64 3.58 7.35 10.67
CA PHE A 64 4.18 6.58 9.58
C PHE A 64 5.56 7.11 9.14
N ALA A 65 5.79 8.41 9.30
CA ALA A 65 7.08 9.04 9.01
C ALA A 65 8.27 8.42 9.79
N ASP A 66 8.03 7.70 10.90
CA ASP A 66 9.10 7.01 11.63
C ASP A 66 9.54 5.70 10.93
N VAL A 67 8.73 5.16 10.00
CA VAL A 67 9.00 3.89 9.29
C VAL A 67 9.25 4.09 7.80
N GLY A 68 8.75 5.17 7.20
CA GLY A 68 8.87 5.39 5.77
C GLY A 68 8.37 6.73 5.29
N THR A 69 8.26 6.87 3.97
CA THR A 69 7.74 8.08 3.32
C THR A 69 6.23 7.94 3.12
N LEU A 70 5.46 8.86 3.72
CA LEU A 70 4.01 8.92 3.54
C LEU A 70 3.66 9.65 2.24
N ILE A 71 2.81 9.02 1.44
CA ILE A 71 2.17 9.57 0.24
C ILE A 71 0.71 9.79 0.61
N SER A 72 0.31 11.05 0.79
CA SER A 72 -1.03 11.43 1.26
C SER A 72 -2.09 11.39 0.15
N ASN A 73 -2.19 10.26 -0.52
CA ASN A 73 -3.18 9.98 -1.55
C ASN A 73 -3.76 8.58 -1.35
N GLY A 74 -5.04 8.41 -1.66
CA GLY A 74 -5.59 7.07 -1.83
C GLY A 74 -5.11 6.48 -3.15
N VAL A 75 -5.08 5.15 -3.21
CA VAL A 75 -4.75 4.43 -4.44
C VAL A 75 -6.03 3.88 -5.04
N GLY A 76 -6.15 3.96 -6.36
CA GLY A 76 -7.28 3.39 -7.10
C GLY A 76 -6.84 2.75 -8.41
N ILE A 77 -7.80 2.30 -9.20
CA ILE A 77 -7.54 1.80 -10.57
C ILE A 77 -7.13 2.97 -11.47
N GLU A 78 -7.82 4.10 -11.34
CA GLU A 78 -7.63 5.30 -12.14
C GLU A 78 -7.51 6.54 -11.26
N ASP A 79 -6.92 7.59 -11.81
CA ASP A 79 -6.84 8.88 -11.15
C ASP A 79 -8.22 9.52 -11.07
N GLY A 80 -8.56 10.12 -9.93
CA GLY A 80 -9.82 10.84 -9.81
C GLY A 80 -10.20 11.18 -8.38
N GLU A 81 -11.49 11.45 -8.18
CA GLU A 81 -12.10 11.54 -6.88
C GLU A 81 -13.13 10.43 -6.74
N ILE A 82 -12.98 9.60 -5.71
CA ILE A 82 -13.93 8.53 -5.40
C ILE A 82 -14.49 8.73 -4.01
N GLU A 83 -15.69 8.20 -3.81
CA GLU A 83 -16.33 8.15 -2.51
C GLU A 83 -15.75 6.98 -1.70
N LEU A 84 -15.04 7.32 -0.62
CA LEU A 84 -14.48 6.36 0.33
C LEU A 84 -15.23 6.44 1.65
N SER A 85 -15.48 5.28 2.26
CA SER A 85 -15.95 5.20 3.64
C SER A 85 -14.75 5.34 4.56
N VAL A 86 -14.63 6.49 5.23
CA VAL A 86 -13.55 6.73 6.21
C VAL A 86 -14.10 6.67 7.63
N PHE A 87 -13.30 6.13 8.54
CA PHE A 87 -13.64 6.13 9.96
C PHE A 87 -13.11 7.40 10.63
N GLU A 88 -13.98 8.38 10.81
CA GLU A 88 -13.65 9.67 11.45
C GLU A 88 -14.64 9.94 12.60
N ASN A 89 -14.15 10.43 13.74
CA ASN A 89 -14.99 10.76 14.91
C ASN A 89 -15.90 9.60 15.39
N LYS A 90 -15.37 8.37 15.42
CA LYS A 90 -16.08 7.14 15.85
C LYS A 90 -17.27 6.74 14.97
N LYS A 91 -17.36 7.24 13.74
CA LYS A 91 -18.39 6.85 12.77
C LYS A 91 -17.79 6.70 11.38
N TYR A 92 -18.39 5.84 10.56
CA TYR A 92 -18.09 5.80 9.14
C TYR A 92 -18.80 6.95 8.44
N THR A 93 -18.05 7.72 7.66
CA THR A 93 -18.58 8.78 6.80
C THR A 93 -18.08 8.57 5.40
N VAL A 94 -18.98 8.73 4.42
CA VAL A 94 -18.59 8.74 3.02
C VAL A 94 -18.02 10.13 2.71
N VAL A 95 -16.78 10.15 2.24
CA VAL A 95 -16.08 11.37 1.85
C VAL A 95 -15.50 11.20 0.46
N LYS A 96 -15.48 12.27 -0.32
CA LYS A 96 -14.70 12.28 -1.56
C LYS A 96 -13.24 12.48 -1.23
N ARG A 97 -12.40 11.57 -1.72
CA ARG A 97 -10.95 11.64 -1.59
C ARG A 97 -10.33 11.50 -2.97
N LYS A 98 -9.25 12.26 -3.16
CA LYS A 98 -8.43 12.14 -4.36
C LYS A 98 -7.71 10.80 -4.32
N VAL A 99 -7.88 10.03 -5.38
CA VAL A 99 -7.13 8.81 -5.63
C VAL A 99 -6.24 8.99 -6.83
N ILE A 100 -5.10 8.30 -6.78
CA ILE A 100 -4.20 8.16 -7.91
C ILE A 100 -4.13 6.69 -8.28
N SER A 101 -4.03 6.40 -9.57
CA SER A 101 -3.77 5.06 -10.06
C SER A 101 -2.44 4.54 -9.52
N LEU A 102 -2.33 3.22 -9.36
CA LEU A 102 -1.09 2.59 -8.94
C LEU A 102 0.07 2.96 -9.88
N THR A 103 -0.15 2.99 -11.20
CA THR A 103 0.85 3.40 -12.18
C THR A 103 1.35 4.83 -11.94
N ASN A 104 0.41 5.78 -11.77
CA ASN A 104 0.77 7.17 -11.49
C ASN A 104 1.55 7.31 -10.17
N LEU A 105 1.16 6.54 -9.15
CA LEU A 105 1.89 6.49 -7.87
C LEU A 105 3.34 6.03 -8.07
N LEU A 106 3.56 4.95 -8.83
CA LEU A 106 4.92 4.41 -9.04
C LEU A 106 5.81 5.36 -9.85
N ASP A 107 5.25 6.04 -10.85
CA ASP A 107 5.99 6.98 -11.69
C ASP A 107 6.43 8.25 -10.91
N ASN A 108 5.64 8.70 -9.93
CA ASN A 108 5.85 10.01 -9.28
C ASN A 108 6.48 9.97 -7.89
N TYR A 109 6.40 8.86 -7.14
CA TYR A 109 6.82 8.86 -5.73
C TYR A 109 8.09 8.04 -5.47
N PRO A 110 8.10 6.71 -5.61
CA PRO A 110 9.33 5.97 -5.38
C PRO A 110 10.38 6.26 -6.47
N HIS A 111 10.00 6.94 -7.56
CA HIS A 111 10.77 7.11 -8.81
C HIS A 111 11.43 5.79 -9.25
N SER A 112 10.81 4.69 -8.88
CA SER A 112 11.32 3.35 -8.99
C SER A 112 10.19 2.53 -9.58
N ARG A 113 10.35 2.17 -10.85
CA ARG A 113 9.51 1.16 -11.49
C ARG A 113 9.68 -0.21 -10.86
N THR A 114 10.76 -0.41 -10.12
CA THR A 114 11.02 -1.63 -9.37
C THR A 114 10.43 -1.50 -7.97
N LEU A 115 9.31 -2.20 -7.74
CA LEU A 115 8.86 -2.57 -6.41
C LEU A 115 9.32 -3.99 -6.13
N HIS A 116 9.89 -4.21 -4.95
CA HIS A 116 10.29 -5.54 -4.52
C HIS A 116 9.19 -6.19 -3.67
N TYR A 117 8.56 -5.39 -2.81
CA TYR A 117 7.43 -5.80 -2.00
C TYR A 117 6.25 -4.86 -2.18
N LEU A 118 5.05 -5.44 -2.11
CA LEU A 118 3.79 -4.72 -2.04
C LEU A 118 2.92 -5.32 -0.93
N THR A 119 2.40 -4.46 -0.05
CA THR A 119 1.33 -4.83 0.88
C THR A 119 0.09 -4.02 0.60
N ILE A 120 -1.05 -4.70 0.61
CA ILE A 120 -2.35 -4.08 0.39
C ILE A 120 -3.24 -4.47 1.55
N ASP A 121 -3.74 -3.49 2.29
CA ASP A 121 -4.83 -3.71 3.22
C ASP A 121 -6.05 -4.20 2.43
N ILE A 122 -6.63 -5.33 2.84
CA ILE A 122 -7.76 -5.95 2.10
C ILE A 122 -9.10 -5.64 2.75
N GLU A 123 -9.24 -4.42 3.25
CA GLU A 123 -10.52 -3.87 3.69
C GLU A 123 -10.98 -2.82 2.67
N GLY A 124 -12.30 -2.62 2.53
CA GLY A 124 -12.83 -1.49 1.76
C GLY A 124 -12.55 -1.51 0.24
N TYR A 125 -12.03 -0.40 -0.28
CA TYR A 125 -11.90 -0.14 -1.72
C TYR A 125 -10.71 -0.87 -2.35
N GLU A 126 -9.75 -1.24 -1.51
CA GLU A 126 -8.49 -1.88 -1.84
C GLU A 126 -8.69 -3.31 -2.38
N HIS A 127 -9.85 -3.93 -2.11
CA HIS A 127 -10.28 -5.17 -2.77
C HIS A 127 -10.30 -5.05 -4.30
N ILE A 128 -10.69 -3.89 -4.81
CA ILE A 128 -10.78 -3.64 -6.25
C ILE A 128 -9.37 -3.56 -6.86
N ILE A 129 -8.42 -2.96 -6.13
CA ILE A 129 -7.01 -2.89 -6.53
C ILE A 129 -6.41 -4.29 -6.54
N LEU A 130 -6.62 -5.07 -5.48
CA LEU A 130 -6.13 -6.45 -5.43
C LEU A 130 -6.73 -7.32 -6.54
N ALA A 131 -8.02 -7.17 -6.83
CA ALA A 131 -8.67 -7.89 -7.92
C ALA A 131 -8.08 -7.53 -9.29
N GLU A 132 -7.74 -6.27 -9.54
CA GLU A 132 -7.07 -5.86 -10.78
C GLU A 132 -5.65 -6.43 -10.85
N LEU A 133 -4.90 -6.40 -9.75
CA LEU A 133 -3.54 -6.94 -9.68
C LEU A 133 -3.49 -8.46 -9.93
N VAL A 134 -4.41 -9.20 -9.32
CA VAL A 134 -4.47 -10.67 -9.41
C VAL A 134 -5.21 -11.12 -10.68
N GLY A 135 -6.28 -10.44 -11.07
CA GLY A 135 -7.19 -10.84 -12.14
C GLY A 135 -6.73 -10.43 -13.55
N SER A 136 -5.96 -9.35 -13.69
CA SER A 136 -5.54 -8.87 -15.03
C SER A 136 -4.31 -9.60 -15.58
N GLY A 137 -3.48 -10.22 -14.74
CA GLY A 137 -2.18 -10.77 -15.15
C GLY A 137 -1.25 -9.75 -15.83
N LYS A 138 -1.59 -8.44 -15.82
CA LYS A 138 -0.84 -7.39 -16.52
C LYS A 138 0.47 -7.07 -15.81
N PHE A 139 0.49 -7.05 -14.48
CA PHE A 139 1.72 -6.87 -13.72
C PHE A 139 2.69 -8.05 -13.82
N ALA A 140 2.22 -9.24 -14.23
CA ALA A 140 3.07 -10.40 -14.47
C ALA A 140 3.71 -10.42 -15.88
N LYS A 141 3.30 -9.51 -16.79
CA LYS A 141 3.73 -9.54 -18.19
C LYS A 141 4.61 -8.37 -18.63
N ASP A 142 4.63 -7.28 -17.86
CA ASP A 142 5.40 -6.07 -18.20
C ASP A 142 6.55 -5.78 -17.20
N GLY A 143 7.00 -6.81 -16.46
CA GLY A 143 8.21 -6.80 -15.63
C GLY A 143 9.37 -7.53 -16.29
#